data_AF-A0AA51I645-F1
#
_entry.id   AF-A0AA51I645-F1
#
_cell.length_a   1.000
_cell.length_b   1.000
_cell.length_c   1.000
_cell.angle_alpha   90.00
_cell.angle_beta   90.00
_cell.angle_gamma   90.00
#
_symmetry.space_group_name_H-M   'P 1'
#
loop_
_entity.id
_entity.type
_entity.pdbx_description
1 polymer ?
#
loop_
_entity_poly.entity_id
_entity_poly.type
_entity_poly.pdbx_seq_one_letter_code
_entity_poly.pdbx_strand_id
1 'polypeptide(L)' 'TLVENLSIPVTCKIRIFETAEKTLEVVEKFVNTGISAIAIHGRTKNERPQHAVHPDIIKYVAQRISIPV' A
#
# COMPACT_ATOMS: atom_id res chain seq x y z
N THR A 1 -15.01 10.47 6.95
CA THR A 1 -14.19 9.70 5.98
C THR A 1 -14.88 8.38 5.64
N LEU A 2 -14.46 7.63 4.60
CA LEU A 2 -15.14 6.36 4.24
C LEU A 2 -15.16 5.35 5.41
N VAL A 3 -14.07 5.26 6.18
CA VAL A 3 -13.94 4.38 7.34
C VAL A 3 -14.94 4.74 8.45
N GLU A 4 -15.18 6.02 8.72
CA GLU A 4 -16.10 6.48 9.78
C GLU A 4 -17.58 6.34 9.42
N ASN A 5 -17.93 6.26 8.13
CA ASN A 5 -19.31 6.39 7.65
C ASN A 5 -19.89 5.08 7.09
N LEU A 6 -19.10 4.01 7.04
CA LEU A 6 -19.51 2.70 6.56
C LEU A 6 -19.37 1.67 7.66
N SER A 7 -20.32 0.75 7.77
CA SER A 7 -20.29 -0.37 8.72
C SER A 7 -19.49 -1.57 8.20
N ILE A 8 -18.89 -1.45 7.02
CA ILE A 8 -18.11 -2.51 6.36
C ILE A 8 -16.62 -2.16 6.34
N PRO A 9 -15.71 -3.15 6.37
CA PRO A 9 -14.28 -2.92 6.25
C PRO A 9 -13.93 -2.16 4.96
N VAL A 10 -13.10 -1.12 5.09
CA VAL A 10 -12.58 -0.37 3.95
C VAL A 10 -11.14 -0.78 3.72
N THR A 11 -10.82 -1.14 2.47
CA THR A 11 -9.46 -1.50 2.04
C THR A 11 -9.03 -0.56 0.92
N CYS A 12 -7.72 -0.36 0.73
CA CYS A 12 -7.21 0.39 -0.41
C CYS A 12 -6.22 -0.43 -1.25
N LYS A 13 -6.03 0.00 -2.50
CA LYS A 13 -5.02 -0.57 -3.40
C LYS A 13 -4.14 0.54 -3.93
N ILE A 14 -2.83 0.34 -3.85
CA ILE A 14 -1.84 1.30 -4.34
C ILE A 14 -0.86 0.67 -5.35
N ARG A 15 -0.02 1.54 -5.93
CA ARG A 15 1.20 1.20 -6.65
C ARG A 15 2.38 1.78 -5.86
N ILE A 16 3.54 1.15 -5.96
CA ILE A 16 4.76 1.62 -5.28
C ILE A 16 5.27 2.94 -5.87
N PHE A 17 6.10 3.65 -5.11
CA PHE A 17 6.84 4.84 -5.54
C PHE A 17 8.30 4.49 -5.86
N GLU A 18 9.11 5.49 -6.21
CA GLU A 18 10.49 5.27 -6.66
C GLU A 18 11.38 4.66 -5.56
N THR A 19 11.03 4.83 -4.28
CA THR A 19 11.76 4.26 -3.16
C THR A 19 10.83 3.58 -2.16
N ALA A 20 11.39 2.66 -1.37
CA ALA A 20 10.66 1.94 -0.35
C ALA A 20 10.16 2.87 0.77
N GLU A 21 10.95 3.91 1.10
CA GLU A 21 10.63 4.91 2.13
C GLU A 21 9.46 5.80 1.69
N LYS A 22 9.47 6.30 0.45
CA LYS A 22 8.33 7.05 -0.09
C LYS A 22 7.06 6.20 -0.13
N THR A 23 7.20 4.93 -0.48
CA THR A 23 6.08 3.99 -0.47
C THR A 23 5.55 3.82 0.94
N LEU A 24 6.42 3.61 1.93
CA LEU A 24 6.04 3.47 3.34
C LEU A 24 5.35 4.73 3.87
N GLU A 25 5.88 5.93 3.60
CA GLU A 25 5.29 7.20 4.04
C GLU A 25 3.82 7.34 3.58
N VAL A 26 3.55 6.98 2.32
CA VAL A 26 2.20 7.01 1.78
C VAL A 26 1.32 5.93 2.41
N VAL A 27 1.85 4.72 2.59
CA VAL A 27 1.12 3.61 3.22
C VAL A 27 0.75 3.95 4.66
N GLU A 28 1.66 4.49 5.45
CA GLU A 28 1.40 4.91 6.84
C GLU A 28 0.26 5.92 6.92
N LYS A 29 0.19 6.88 5.99
CA LYS A 29 -0.95 7.81 5.89
C LYS A 29 -2.27 7.06 5.69
N PHE A 30 -2.30 6.04 4.84
CA PHE A 30 -3.50 5.21 4.63
C PHE A 30 -3.85 4.38 5.87
N VAL A 31 -2.86 3.71 6.49
CA VAL A 31 -3.08 2.93 7.73
C VAL A 31 -3.68 3.82 8.82
N ASN A 32 -3.16 5.05 8.98
CA ASN A 32 -3.66 6.02 9.96
C ASN A 32 -5.10 6.48 9.70
N THR A 33 -5.66 6.26 8.50
CA THR A 33 -7.10 6.51 8.25
C THR A 33 -8.02 5.41 8.79
N GLY A 34 -7.46 4.28 9.22
CA GLY A 34 -8.22 3.16 9.78
C GLY A 34 -8.69 2.11 8.76
N ILE A 35 -8.02 2.00 7.60
CA ILE A 35 -8.30 0.90 6.65
C ILE A 35 -7.96 -0.46 7.26
N SER A 36 -8.71 -1.49 6.86
CA SER A 36 -8.56 -2.85 7.41
C SER A 36 -7.47 -3.68 6.72
N ALA A 37 -7.13 -3.38 5.46
CA ALA A 37 -6.06 -4.01 4.71
C ALA A 37 -5.63 -3.13 3.51
N ILE A 38 -4.44 -3.38 2.98
CA ILE A 38 -3.90 -2.65 1.82
C ILE A 38 -3.28 -3.57 0.77
N ALA A 39 -3.77 -3.53 -0.47
CA ALA A 39 -3.16 -4.24 -1.57
C ALA A 39 -2.06 -3.39 -2.25
N ILE A 40 -0.85 -3.92 -2.39
CA ILE A 40 0.27 -3.23 -3.04
C ILE A 40 0.63 -3.91 -4.36
N HIS A 41 0.47 -3.18 -5.47
CA HIS A 41 1.04 -3.60 -6.74
C HIS A 41 2.51 -3.16 -6.81
N GLY A 42 3.44 -4.10 -6.81
CA GLY A 42 4.90 -3.87 -6.81
C GLY A 42 5.47 -3.34 -8.13
N ARG A 43 4.76 -2.44 -8.80
CA ARG A 43 5.25 -1.63 -9.92
C ARG A 43 4.75 -0.21 -9.76
N THR A 44 5.59 0.75 -10.08
CA THR A 44 5.28 2.17 -10.15
C THR A 44 4.21 2.47 -11.21
N LYS A 45 3.70 3.70 -11.21
CA LYS A 45 2.69 4.16 -12.18
C LYS A 45 3.16 4.02 -13.64
N ASN A 46 4.44 4.26 -13.90
CA ASN A 46 5.02 4.31 -15.25
C ASN A 46 5.38 2.91 -15.77
N GLU A 47 5.61 1.97 -14.87
CA GLU A 47 5.92 0.59 -15.22
C GLU A 47 4.70 -0.14 -15.80
N ARG A 48 5.00 -0.91 -16.84
CA ARG A 48 4.09 -1.73 -17.65
C ARG A 48 4.28 -3.22 -17.32
N PRO A 49 3.38 -4.12 -17.75
CA PRO A 49 3.46 -5.55 -17.42
C PRO A 49 4.79 -6.23 -17.76
N GLN A 50 5.50 -5.77 -18.80
CA GLN A 50 6.83 -6.30 -19.15
C GLN A 50 7.94 -5.92 -18.17
N HIS A 51 7.74 -4.91 -17.32
CA HIS A 51 8.69 -4.55 -16.28
C HIS A 51 8.57 -5.54 -15.12
N ALA A 52 9.71 -5.87 -14.52
CA ALA A 52 9.74 -6.74 -13.34
C ALA A 52 8.91 -6.14 -12.20
N VAL A 53 8.34 -7.00 -11.37
CA VAL A 53 7.75 -6.59 -10.09
C VAL A 53 8.87 -6.42 -9.08
N HIS A 54 8.71 -5.47 -8.16
CA HIS A 54 9.60 -5.19 -7.03
C HIS A 54 9.00 -5.77 -5.72
N PRO A 55 9.13 -7.10 -5.48
CA PRO A 55 8.58 -7.74 -4.28
C PRO A 55 9.32 -7.34 -3.00
N ASP A 56 10.56 -6.89 -3.10
CA ASP A 56 11.40 -6.36 -2.03
C ASP A 56 10.75 -5.11 -1.39
N ILE A 57 10.18 -4.21 -2.19
CA ILE A 57 9.46 -3.03 -1.69
C ILE A 57 8.19 -3.45 -0.94
N ILE A 58 7.45 -4.44 -1.46
CA ILE A 58 6.25 -4.98 -0.79
C ILE A 58 6.64 -5.56 0.57
N LYS A 59 7.69 -6.39 0.60
CA LYS A 59 8.22 -6.99 1.84
C LYS A 59 8.68 -5.92 2.84
N TYR A 60 9.36 -4.88 2.37
CA TYR A 60 9.84 -3.78 3.20
C TYR A 60 8.68 -3.08 3.94
N VAL A 61 7.58 -2.81 3.23
CA VAL A 61 6.37 -2.18 3.78
C VAL A 61 5.64 -3.14 4.72
N ALA A 62 5.41 -4.38 4.29
CA ALA A 62 4.66 -5.38 5.08
C ALA A 62 5.30 -5.68 6.44
N GLN A 63 6.62 -5.58 6.55
CA GLN A 63 7.34 -5.76 7.81
C GLN A 63 7.21 -4.58 8.79
N ARG A 64 6.65 -3.44 8.36
CA ARG A 64 6.64 -2.17 9.13
C ARG A 64 5.25 -1.66 9.48
N ILE A 65 4.20 -2.31 9.00
CA ILE A 65 2.81 -1.93 9.30
C ILE A 65 2.08 -3.05 10.04
N SER A 66 1.03 -2.70 10.77
CA SER A 66 0.28 -3.62 11.63
C SER A 66 -0.93 -4.26 10.95
N ILE A 67 -1.28 -3.85 9.72
CA ILE A 67 -2.43 -4.38 8.97
C ILE A 67 -1.99 -5.35 7.86
N PRO A 68 -2.87 -6.25 7.40
CA PRO A 68 -2.58 -7.12 6.27
C PRO A 68 -2.24 -6.35 4.98
N VAL A 69 -1.20 -6.84 4.29
CA VAL A 69 -0.74 -6.40 2.95
C VAL A 69 -1.03 -7.46 1.91
#